data_AF-A0A963J3A7-F1
#
_entry.id   AF-A0A963J3A7-F1
#
_cell.length_a   1.000
_cell.length_b   1.000
_cell.length_c   1.000
_cell.angle_alpha   90.00
_cell.angle_beta   90.00
_cell.angle_gamma   90.00
#
_symmetry.space_group_name_H-M   'P 1'
#
loop_
_entity.id
_entity.type
_entity.pdbx_description
1 polymer ?
#
loop_
_entity_poly.entity_id
_entity_poly.type
_entity_poly.pdbx_seq_one_letter_code
_entity_poly.pdbx_strand_id
1 'polypeptide(L)'
;VFISLQLTGNPIPQLGLGSNLVGHDVSLLATLDKVVTDLGFGKYTTQLPGSSLNMFMYTMSLMIGTAGLPHVIMRFFTVPSVKDARSSAGWALIFIAILYTTAPAVAAMAKTNLIRTITPGVVMQNADPFGADASIKYEERPDWMKRWEKTGLLKFTDKNGDGRIQYYNDKTKNAAVTEKAAAAGWKGNELDVNADIIVLANPEIALLPNWVIALVAAGGLAAALSTAAGLLMAISSAVSHDLVKGVFNPNISEKNELLAGKMSMAVAIVVAGYLGLNPPGFAAGTVALAFGIAASSLFPAIMMGIFSKKMNKEGAMAGMLAGLFFTLFYVFAHKGLFFIKGTEYLGLIGGANSFFGITPEAIGAVGALVNFAVAFLVDKVTAPPPAHIQAMVEAVRIPRGSKLVDGAH
;
A
#
# COMPACT_ATOMS: atom_id res chain seq x y z
N VAL A 1 18.84 7.79 -7.29
CA VAL A 1 19.96 8.44 -8.00
C VAL A 1 21.22 7.57 -7.98
N PHE A 2 21.92 7.42 -6.84
CA PHE A 2 23.18 6.66 -6.79
C PHE A 2 23.11 5.22 -7.30
N ILE A 3 22.06 4.47 -6.92
CA ILE A 3 21.86 3.10 -7.40
C ILE A 3 21.66 3.04 -8.92
N SER A 4 20.89 4.00 -9.46
CA SER A 4 20.66 4.12 -10.90
C SER A 4 21.96 4.44 -11.64
N LEU A 5 22.80 5.33 -11.11
CA LEU A 5 24.13 5.60 -11.66
C LEU A 5 25.02 4.36 -11.69
N GLN A 6 25.05 3.60 -10.59
CA GLN A 6 25.88 2.39 -10.51
C GLN A 6 25.42 1.29 -11.47
N LEU A 7 24.10 1.11 -11.65
CA LEU A 7 23.57 0.03 -12.47
C LEU A 7 23.48 0.37 -13.94
N THR A 8 23.14 1.62 -14.30
CA THR A 8 22.82 1.98 -15.70
C THR A 8 23.53 3.24 -16.19
N GLY A 9 24.35 3.89 -15.36
CA GLY A 9 25.02 5.15 -15.71
C GLY A 9 24.09 6.37 -15.75
N ASN A 10 22.79 6.19 -15.53
CA ASN A 10 21.81 7.27 -15.58
C ASN A 10 21.46 7.77 -14.16
N PRO A 11 21.58 9.08 -13.86
CA PRO A 11 21.24 9.62 -12.54
C PRO A 11 19.75 9.60 -12.22
N ILE A 12 18.89 9.60 -13.24
CA ILE A 12 17.44 9.67 -13.10
C ILE A 12 16.90 8.24 -13.06
N PRO A 13 16.41 7.73 -11.90
CA PRO A 13 15.97 6.34 -11.77
C PRO A 13 14.91 5.92 -12.79
N GLN A 14 14.01 6.83 -13.15
CA GLN A 14 12.95 6.60 -14.14
C GLN A 14 13.54 6.29 -15.53
N LEU A 15 14.57 7.03 -15.93
CA LEU A 15 15.26 6.78 -17.21
C LEU A 15 16.19 5.58 -17.08
N GLY A 16 16.84 5.41 -15.92
CA GLY A 16 17.68 4.26 -15.61
C GLY A 16 16.92 2.94 -15.68
N LEU A 17 15.63 2.91 -15.32
CA LEU A 17 14.78 1.72 -15.44
C LEU A 17 14.69 1.21 -16.89
N GLY A 18 14.63 2.11 -17.86
CA GLY A 18 14.61 1.77 -19.30
C GLY A 18 15.99 1.68 -19.94
N SER A 19 17.06 1.91 -19.19
CA SER A 19 18.43 1.95 -19.71
C SER A 19 19.10 0.57 -19.66
N ASN A 20 20.23 0.45 -20.37
CA ASN A 20 21.09 -0.72 -20.33
C ASN A 20 21.89 -0.80 -19.03
N LEU A 21 22.25 -2.02 -18.64
CA LEU A 21 23.22 -2.21 -17.56
C LEU A 21 24.59 -1.68 -18.00
N VAL A 22 25.31 -1.01 -17.09
CA VAL A 22 26.67 -0.54 -17.37
C VAL A 22 27.53 -1.73 -17.77
N GLY A 23 28.18 -1.64 -18.94
CA GLY A 23 29.03 -2.70 -19.47
C GLY A 23 28.32 -3.79 -20.25
N HIS A 24 27.00 -3.68 -20.49
CA HIS A 24 26.22 -4.66 -21.25
C HIS A 24 25.25 -3.98 -22.23
N ASP A 25 24.96 -4.64 -23.36
CA ASP A 25 23.98 -4.16 -24.36
C ASP A 25 22.52 -4.55 -24.04
N VAL A 26 22.28 -5.12 -22.86
CA VAL A 26 20.96 -5.61 -22.42
C VAL A 26 20.36 -4.64 -21.41
N SER A 27 19.05 -4.40 -21.54
CA SER A 27 18.32 -3.53 -20.60
C SER A 27 18.29 -4.10 -19.18
N LEU A 28 18.25 -3.22 -18.17
CA LEU A 28 18.09 -3.61 -16.77
C LEU A 28 16.86 -4.51 -16.58
N LEU A 29 15.73 -4.14 -17.19
CA LEU A 29 14.48 -4.90 -17.09
C LEU A 29 14.54 -6.26 -17.78
N ALA A 30 15.16 -6.36 -18.96
CA ALA A 30 15.30 -7.64 -19.64
C ALA A 30 16.20 -8.59 -18.86
N THR A 31 17.30 -8.07 -18.30
CA THR A 31 18.18 -8.84 -17.41
C THR A 31 17.43 -9.29 -16.16
N LEU A 32 16.70 -8.38 -15.51
CA LEU A 32 15.92 -8.70 -14.33
C LEU A 32 14.87 -9.77 -14.63
N ASP A 33 14.09 -9.64 -15.70
CA ASP A 33 13.08 -10.62 -16.14
C ASP A 33 13.69 -12.00 -16.37
N LYS A 34 14.83 -12.06 -17.06
CA LYS A 34 15.55 -13.31 -17.29
C LYS A 34 15.95 -13.95 -15.96
N VAL A 35 16.65 -13.21 -15.11
CA VAL A 35 17.19 -13.72 -13.84
C VAL A 35 16.07 -14.18 -12.90
N VAL A 36 14.98 -13.42 -12.75
CA VAL A 36 13.88 -13.86 -11.89
C VAL A 36 13.16 -15.08 -12.45
N THR A 37 13.04 -15.19 -13.78
CA THR A 37 12.43 -16.35 -14.43
C THR A 37 13.29 -17.60 -14.29
N ASP A 38 14.61 -17.46 -14.45
CA ASP A 38 15.57 -18.55 -14.27
C ASP A 38 15.55 -19.06 -12.81
N LEU A 39 15.34 -18.17 -11.84
CA LEU A 39 15.13 -18.53 -10.43
C LEU A 39 13.70 -19.05 -10.11
N GLY A 40 12.84 -19.21 -11.11
CA GLY A 40 11.50 -19.76 -10.98
C GLY A 40 10.43 -18.78 -10.49
N PHE A 41 10.76 -17.50 -10.30
CA PHE A 41 9.77 -16.45 -10.12
C PHE A 41 9.10 -16.14 -11.46
N GLY A 42 7.95 -15.45 -11.45
CA GLY A 42 7.38 -14.98 -12.71
C GLY A 42 8.09 -13.72 -13.20
N LYS A 43 7.83 -13.36 -14.46
CA LYS A 43 8.41 -12.18 -15.11
C LYS A 43 8.09 -10.92 -14.30
N TYR A 44 9.10 -10.14 -14.00
CA TYR A 44 8.97 -8.92 -13.21
C TYR A 44 8.10 -7.87 -13.91
N THR A 45 8.20 -7.75 -15.23
CA THR A 45 7.52 -6.70 -16.01
C THR A 45 6.06 -6.98 -16.33
N THR A 46 5.67 -8.25 -16.42
CA THR A 46 4.38 -8.67 -17.02
C THR A 46 3.54 -9.54 -16.10
N GLN A 47 4.07 -9.97 -14.95
CA GLN A 47 3.30 -10.76 -13.99
C GLN A 47 2.31 -9.86 -13.24
N LEU A 48 1.02 -10.16 -13.40
CA LEU A 48 -0.05 -9.54 -12.63
C LEU A 48 -0.34 -10.39 -11.38
N PRO A 49 -0.44 -9.78 -10.18
CA PRO A 49 -0.94 -10.47 -9.00
C PRO A 49 -2.40 -10.91 -9.21
N GLY A 50 -2.62 -12.21 -9.35
CA GLY A 50 -3.93 -12.79 -9.65
C GLY A 50 -4.29 -12.67 -11.13
N SER A 51 -5.27 -11.84 -11.44
CA SER A 51 -5.79 -11.63 -12.80
C SER A 51 -5.80 -10.14 -13.18
N SER A 52 -5.96 -9.83 -14.47
CA SER A 52 -6.13 -8.45 -14.93
C SER A 52 -7.33 -7.76 -14.28
N LEU A 53 -8.40 -8.52 -14.02
CA LEU A 53 -9.57 -8.02 -13.27
C LEU A 53 -9.19 -7.68 -11.83
N ASN A 54 -8.45 -8.56 -11.15
CA ASN A 54 -7.99 -8.28 -9.79
C ASN A 54 -7.12 -7.01 -9.74
N MET A 55 -6.18 -6.85 -10.67
CA MET A 55 -5.33 -5.65 -10.73
C MET A 55 -6.15 -4.38 -10.99
N PHE A 56 -7.13 -4.44 -11.89
CA PHE A 56 -8.04 -3.32 -12.15
C PHE A 56 -8.84 -2.96 -10.90
N MET A 57 -9.45 -3.94 -10.23
CA MET A 57 -10.24 -3.72 -9.01
C MET A 57 -9.37 -3.22 -7.85
N TYR A 58 -8.16 -3.74 -7.70
CA TYR A 58 -7.18 -3.28 -6.73
C TYR A 58 -6.84 -1.80 -6.96
N THR A 59 -6.52 -1.44 -8.20
CA THR A 59 -6.18 -0.05 -8.57
C THR A 59 -7.37 0.88 -8.35
N MET A 60 -8.56 0.48 -8.78
CA MET A 60 -9.79 1.24 -8.56
C MET A 60 -10.10 1.43 -7.08
N SER A 61 -9.97 0.37 -6.27
CA SER A 61 -10.17 0.39 -4.82
C SER A 61 -9.24 1.40 -4.15
N LEU A 62 -7.95 1.41 -4.52
CA LEU A 62 -6.98 2.38 -4.01
C LEU A 62 -7.31 3.82 -4.44
N MET A 63 -7.68 4.03 -5.71
CA MET A 63 -7.99 5.36 -6.24
C MET A 63 -9.23 5.97 -5.60
N ILE A 64 -10.33 5.23 -5.54
CA ILE A 64 -11.56 5.76 -4.95
C ILE A 64 -11.48 5.77 -3.42
N GLY A 65 -10.75 4.83 -2.81
CA GLY A 65 -10.48 4.78 -1.39
C GLY A 65 -9.71 6.02 -0.91
N THR A 66 -8.66 6.42 -1.63
CA THR A 66 -7.91 7.66 -1.34
C THR A 66 -8.80 8.91 -1.45
N ALA A 67 -9.66 8.97 -2.47
CA ALA A 67 -10.59 10.09 -2.66
C ALA A 67 -11.67 10.16 -1.56
N GLY A 68 -12.01 9.03 -0.93
CA GLY A 68 -13.01 8.95 0.14
C GLY A 68 -12.50 9.38 1.52
N LEU A 69 -11.20 9.66 1.69
CA LEU A 69 -10.62 9.91 3.02
C LEU A 69 -10.70 11.39 3.45
N PRO A 70 -11.38 11.70 4.58
CA PRO A 70 -11.57 13.07 5.04
C PRO A 70 -10.27 13.83 5.34
N HIS A 71 -9.22 13.15 5.78
CA HIS A 71 -7.97 13.78 6.20
C HIS A 71 -7.23 14.54 5.07
N VAL A 72 -7.47 14.18 3.81
CA VAL A 72 -6.93 14.92 2.65
C VAL A 72 -7.80 16.13 2.35
N ILE A 73 -9.13 15.97 2.39
CA ILE A 73 -10.10 17.01 2.09
C ILE A 73 -9.99 18.17 3.09
N MET A 74 -9.86 17.86 4.39
CA MET A 74 -9.76 18.88 5.44
C MET A 74 -8.58 19.83 5.28
N ARG A 75 -7.50 19.41 4.61
CA ARG A 75 -6.33 20.27 4.33
C ARG A 75 -6.63 21.37 3.31
N PHE A 76 -7.65 21.21 2.47
CA PHE A 76 -8.10 22.26 1.55
C PHE A 76 -8.96 23.31 2.25
N PHE A 77 -9.47 23.05 3.46
CA PHE A 77 -10.26 24.02 4.22
C PHE A 77 -9.40 25.02 5.01
N THR A 78 -8.10 24.74 5.16
CA THR A 78 -7.17 25.65 5.85
C THR A 78 -6.54 26.69 4.93
N VAL A 79 -6.82 26.66 3.62
CA VAL A 79 -6.32 27.65 2.65
C VAL A 79 -7.37 28.74 2.41
N PRO A 80 -6.98 30.03 2.45
CA PRO A 80 -7.92 31.16 2.43
C PRO A 80 -8.55 31.41 1.06
N SER A 81 -7.99 30.83 -0.03
CA SER A 81 -8.47 31.07 -1.38
C SER A 81 -8.56 29.79 -2.21
N VAL A 82 -9.56 29.73 -3.10
CA VAL A 82 -9.77 28.62 -4.05
C VAL A 82 -8.60 28.51 -5.03
N LYS A 83 -7.99 29.65 -5.41
CA LYS A 83 -6.83 29.67 -6.30
C LYS A 83 -5.63 28.98 -5.66
N ASP A 84 -5.37 29.27 -4.39
CA ASP A 84 -4.25 28.68 -3.66
C ASP A 84 -4.49 27.19 -3.37
N ALA A 85 -5.74 26.81 -3.09
CA ALA A 85 -6.14 25.41 -2.97
C ALA A 85 -5.83 24.61 -4.26
N ARG A 86 -6.17 25.17 -5.43
CA ARG A 86 -5.88 24.52 -6.73
C ARG A 86 -4.38 24.46 -7.03
N SER A 87 -3.62 25.50 -6.68
CA SER A 87 -2.16 25.52 -6.82
C SER A 87 -1.50 24.46 -5.93
N SER A 88 -1.94 24.37 -4.67
CA SER A 88 -1.47 23.36 -3.71
C SER A 88 -1.76 21.93 -4.20
N ALA A 89 -2.97 21.69 -4.74
CA ALA A 89 -3.31 20.41 -5.36
C ALA A 89 -2.40 20.10 -6.57
N GLY A 90 -2.08 21.09 -7.40
CA GLY A 90 -1.15 20.93 -8.52
C GLY A 90 0.25 20.50 -8.08
N TRP A 91 0.81 21.16 -7.05
CA TRP A 91 2.09 20.76 -6.46
C TRP A 91 2.06 19.35 -5.87
N ALA A 92 0.98 19.01 -5.16
CA ALA A 92 0.80 17.67 -4.61
C ALA A 92 0.82 16.61 -5.72
N LEU A 93 0.13 16.84 -6.85
CA LEU A 93 0.14 15.94 -7.99
C LEU A 93 1.54 15.77 -8.61
N ILE A 94 2.35 16.83 -8.68
CA ILE A 94 3.74 16.75 -9.15
C ILE A 94 4.57 15.83 -8.24
N PHE A 95 4.52 16.03 -6.92
CA PHE A 95 5.27 15.21 -5.97
C PHE A 95 4.80 13.75 -5.97
N ILE A 96 3.50 13.53 -6.08
CA ILE A 96 2.91 12.20 -6.25
C ILE A 96 3.45 11.55 -7.53
N ALA A 97 3.42 12.25 -8.67
CA ALA A 97 3.93 11.71 -9.94
C ALA A 97 5.41 11.33 -9.85
N ILE A 98 6.24 12.16 -9.22
CA ILE A 98 7.66 11.86 -8.98
C ILE A 98 7.80 10.58 -8.14
N LEU A 99 7.05 10.46 -7.05
CA LEU A 99 7.11 9.29 -6.18
C LEU A 99 6.66 8.01 -6.88
N TYR A 100 5.49 8.04 -7.53
CA TYR A 100 4.89 6.87 -8.18
C TYR A 100 5.69 6.39 -9.40
N THR A 101 6.40 7.28 -10.10
CA THR A 101 7.29 6.88 -11.20
C THR A 101 8.65 6.39 -10.69
N THR A 102 9.13 6.88 -9.54
CA THR A 102 10.42 6.47 -8.97
C THR A 102 10.33 5.14 -8.23
N ALA A 103 9.23 4.86 -7.53
CA ALA A 103 9.09 3.67 -6.70
C ALA A 103 9.27 2.35 -7.47
N PRO A 104 8.67 2.13 -8.65
CA PRO A 104 8.91 0.92 -9.45
C PRO A 104 10.36 0.80 -9.91
N ALA A 105 11.00 1.92 -10.25
CA ALA A 105 12.41 1.93 -10.66
C ALA A 105 13.33 1.49 -9.51
N VAL A 106 13.11 2.03 -8.32
CA VAL A 106 13.87 1.65 -7.11
C VAL A 106 13.61 0.19 -6.74
N ALA A 107 12.37 -0.29 -6.85
CA ALA A 107 12.03 -1.69 -6.58
C ALA A 107 12.74 -2.66 -7.54
N ALA A 108 12.77 -2.35 -8.84
CA ALA A 108 13.47 -3.16 -9.83
C ALA A 108 14.97 -3.22 -9.53
N MET A 109 15.59 -2.06 -9.28
CA MET A 109 17.00 -1.97 -8.92
C MET A 109 17.32 -2.70 -7.61
N ALA A 110 16.44 -2.62 -6.61
CA ALA A 110 16.60 -3.33 -5.34
C ALA A 110 16.57 -4.84 -5.53
N LYS A 111 15.64 -5.34 -6.35
CA LYS A 111 15.54 -6.77 -6.68
C LYS A 111 16.79 -7.24 -7.43
N THR A 112 17.26 -6.48 -8.42
CA THR A 112 18.51 -6.77 -9.15
C THR A 112 19.70 -6.81 -8.20
N ASN A 113 19.84 -5.84 -7.30
CA ASN A 113 20.95 -5.79 -6.35
C ASN A 113 20.91 -6.94 -5.35
N LEU A 114 19.73 -7.28 -4.82
CA LEU A 114 19.58 -8.42 -3.91
C LEU A 114 20.07 -9.71 -4.58
N ILE A 115 19.60 -9.99 -5.80
CA ILE A 115 20.02 -11.18 -6.53
C ILE A 115 21.51 -11.11 -6.89
N ARG A 116 22.03 -9.94 -7.26
CA ARG A 116 23.47 -9.74 -7.50
C ARG A 116 24.32 -10.01 -6.26
N THR A 117 23.82 -9.71 -5.06
CA THR A 117 24.53 -9.99 -3.82
C THR A 117 24.58 -11.48 -3.52
N ILE A 118 23.47 -12.19 -3.70
CA ILE A 118 23.39 -13.63 -3.38
C ILE A 118 24.04 -14.49 -4.45
N THR A 119 23.86 -14.12 -5.72
CA THR A 119 24.39 -14.82 -6.89
C THR A 119 25.13 -13.86 -7.84
N PRO A 120 26.37 -13.47 -7.53
CA PRO A 120 27.09 -12.42 -8.27
C PRO A 120 27.29 -12.71 -9.77
N GLY A 121 27.54 -13.97 -10.13
CA GLY A 121 27.75 -14.37 -11.52
C GLY A 121 26.47 -14.36 -12.37
N VAL A 122 25.29 -14.47 -11.76
CA VAL A 122 24.02 -14.66 -12.50
C VAL A 122 23.58 -13.35 -13.17
N VAL A 123 23.68 -12.22 -12.47
CA VAL A 123 23.17 -10.93 -12.97
C VAL A 123 24.11 -10.30 -14.00
N MET A 124 25.42 -10.36 -13.79
CA MET A 124 26.40 -9.66 -14.64
C MET A 124 27.09 -10.58 -15.65
N GLN A 125 27.21 -11.87 -15.37
CA GLN A 125 27.95 -12.80 -16.25
C GLN A 125 27.02 -13.81 -16.94
N ASN A 126 25.69 -13.70 -16.73
CA ASN A 126 24.70 -14.67 -17.24
C ASN A 126 25.03 -16.12 -16.84
N ALA A 127 25.65 -16.33 -15.67
CA ALA A 127 25.93 -17.65 -15.15
C ALA A 127 24.64 -18.40 -14.79
N ASP A 128 24.68 -19.74 -14.81
CA ASP A 128 23.54 -20.56 -14.39
C ASP A 128 23.30 -20.40 -12.88
N PRO A 129 22.08 -19.99 -12.44
CA PRO A 129 21.81 -19.75 -11.03
C PRO A 129 21.89 -20.98 -10.14
N PHE A 130 21.83 -22.18 -10.72
CA PHE A 130 21.90 -23.46 -10.00
C PHE A 130 23.31 -24.09 -10.05
N GLY A 131 24.31 -23.36 -10.53
CA GLY A 131 25.69 -23.82 -10.49
C GLY A 131 26.20 -24.00 -9.06
N ALA A 132 27.11 -24.97 -8.85
CA ALA A 132 27.66 -25.31 -7.52
C ALA A 132 28.31 -24.11 -6.79
N ASP A 133 28.87 -23.16 -7.55
CA ASP A 133 29.50 -21.95 -7.03
C ASP A 133 28.71 -20.67 -7.32
N ALA A 134 27.45 -20.78 -7.77
CA ALA A 134 26.66 -19.61 -8.15
C ALA A 134 26.25 -18.76 -6.95
N SER A 135 25.96 -19.40 -5.80
CA SER A 135 25.55 -18.75 -4.55
C SER A 135 26.73 -18.46 -3.63
N ILE A 136 26.69 -17.33 -2.92
CA ILE A 136 27.68 -17.00 -1.88
C ILE A 136 27.64 -17.98 -0.71
N LYS A 137 28.78 -18.17 -0.05
CA LYS A 137 28.85 -18.89 1.23
C LYS A 137 28.26 -18.05 2.35
N TYR A 138 27.63 -18.70 3.32
CA TYR A 138 27.03 -18.03 4.47
C TYR A 138 28.04 -17.25 5.31
N GLU A 139 29.27 -17.76 5.44
CA GLU A 139 30.36 -17.10 6.17
C GLU A 139 30.84 -15.82 5.49
N GLU A 140 30.76 -15.76 4.16
CA GLU A 140 31.19 -14.64 3.32
C GLU A 140 30.07 -13.59 3.13
N ARG A 141 28.96 -13.72 3.85
CA ARG A 141 27.81 -12.82 3.69
C ARG A 141 28.16 -11.37 4.04
N PRO A 142 27.66 -10.39 3.26
CA PRO A 142 27.90 -8.98 3.54
C PRO A 142 27.36 -8.52 4.90
N ASP A 143 27.92 -7.42 5.42
CA ASP A 143 27.56 -6.92 6.75
C ASP A 143 26.10 -6.47 6.87
N TRP A 144 25.46 -6.06 5.78
CA TRP A 144 24.03 -5.75 5.78
C TRP A 144 23.22 -7.00 6.15
N MET A 145 23.55 -8.18 5.61
CA MET A 145 22.85 -9.42 5.95
C MET A 145 22.99 -9.73 7.44
N LYS A 146 24.20 -9.57 8.01
CA LYS A 146 24.42 -9.76 9.45
C LYS A 146 23.58 -8.82 10.31
N ARG A 147 23.41 -7.55 9.89
CA ARG A 147 22.57 -6.57 10.61
C ARG A 147 21.10 -6.96 10.55
N TRP A 148 20.58 -7.29 9.37
CA TRP A 148 19.17 -7.61 9.18
C TRP A 148 18.79 -8.99 9.73
N GLU A 149 19.72 -9.95 9.79
CA GLU A 149 19.53 -11.22 10.50
C GLU A 149 19.23 -11.01 11.99
N LYS A 150 19.93 -10.09 12.66
CA LYS A 150 19.69 -9.76 14.08
C LYS A 150 18.29 -9.22 14.33
N THR A 151 17.68 -8.57 13.33
CA THR A 151 16.31 -8.05 13.45
C THR A 151 15.24 -9.14 13.26
N GLY A 152 15.62 -10.31 12.73
CA GLY A 152 14.70 -11.38 12.35
C GLY A 152 13.90 -11.11 11.06
N LEU A 153 14.15 -9.99 10.37
CA LEU A 153 13.51 -9.62 9.10
C LEU A 153 14.24 -10.18 7.88
N LEU A 154 15.45 -10.72 8.08
CA LEU A 154 16.17 -11.58 7.16
C LEU A 154 16.41 -12.91 7.88
N LYS A 155 16.04 -14.03 7.28
CA LYS A 155 16.26 -15.35 7.87
C LYS A 155 16.96 -16.24 6.86
N PHE A 156 17.98 -16.93 7.34
CA PHE A 156 18.67 -17.98 6.61
C PHE A 156 18.43 -19.31 7.30
N THR A 157 18.16 -20.36 6.52
CA THR A 157 18.09 -21.73 7.01
C THR A 157 18.74 -22.62 5.99
N ASP A 158 19.91 -23.15 6.33
CA ASP A 158 20.61 -24.15 5.53
C ASP A 158 19.80 -25.45 5.51
N LYS A 159 19.21 -25.79 4.35
CA LYS A 159 18.33 -26.94 4.18
C LYS A 159 19.06 -28.13 3.59
N ASN A 160 20.13 -27.92 2.85
CA ASN A 160 20.89 -28.99 2.19
C ASN A 160 22.25 -29.28 2.82
N GLY A 161 22.70 -28.46 3.78
CA GLY A 161 23.95 -28.61 4.53
C GLY A 161 25.20 -28.18 3.77
N ASP A 162 25.06 -27.34 2.73
CA ASP A 162 26.19 -26.92 1.89
C ASP A 162 26.86 -25.61 2.33
N GLY A 163 26.29 -24.94 3.35
CA GLY A 163 26.80 -23.68 3.89
C GLY A 163 26.71 -22.49 2.93
N ARG A 164 25.90 -22.55 1.86
CA ARG A 164 25.64 -21.47 0.90
C ARG A 164 24.25 -20.89 1.08
N ILE A 165 24.02 -19.73 0.46
CA ILE A 165 22.73 -19.05 0.52
C ILE A 165 21.99 -19.26 -0.80
N GLN A 166 21.01 -20.17 -0.81
CA GLN A 166 20.21 -20.46 -2.00
C GLN A 166 18.94 -19.62 -2.01
N TYR A 167 18.77 -18.84 -3.08
CA TYR A 167 17.60 -17.97 -3.25
C TYR A 167 16.87 -18.27 -4.56
N TYR A 168 15.70 -18.92 -4.47
CA TYR A 168 14.86 -19.24 -5.62
C TYR A 168 13.39 -19.41 -5.22
N ASN A 169 12.50 -19.56 -6.19
CA ASN A 169 11.10 -19.88 -5.92
C ASN A 169 10.89 -21.39 -5.78
N ASP A 170 10.93 -21.89 -4.55
CA ASP A 170 10.68 -23.30 -4.22
C ASP A 170 9.22 -23.76 -4.44
N LYS A 171 8.29 -22.81 -4.64
CA LYS A 171 6.88 -23.06 -4.96
C LYS A 171 6.57 -22.89 -6.44
N THR A 172 7.60 -22.82 -7.30
CA THR A 172 7.39 -22.64 -8.74
C THR A 172 6.67 -23.83 -9.36
N LYS A 173 5.84 -23.53 -10.38
CA LYS A 173 5.21 -24.56 -11.23
C LYS A 173 6.05 -24.88 -12.48
N ASN A 174 7.20 -24.24 -12.63
CA ASN A 174 8.09 -24.44 -13.77
C ASN A 174 8.94 -25.70 -13.58
N ALA A 175 8.61 -26.77 -14.30
CA ALA A 175 9.30 -28.06 -14.21
C ALA A 175 10.82 -27.94 -14.46
N ALA A 176 11.25 -27.11 -15.40
CA ALA A 176 12.67 -26.93 -15.72
C ALA A 176 13.46 -26.38 -14.52
N VAL A 177 12.85 -25.48 -13.73
CA VAL A 177 13.48 -24.92 -12.54
C VAL A 177 13.51 -25.95 -11.40
N THR A 178 12.43 -26.71 -11.23
CA THR A 178 12.37 -27.79 -10.23
C THR A 178 13.42 -28.87 -10.53
N GLU A 179 13.59 -29.25 -11.79
CA GLU A 179 14.60 -30.21 -12.23
C GLU A 179 16.02 -29.69 -12.01
N LYS A 180 16.30 -28.42 -12.38
CA LYS A 180 17.61 -27.79 -12.12
C LYS A 180 17.93 -27.70 -10.63
N ALA A 181 16.97 -27.29 -9.80
CA ALA A 181 17.13 -27.23 -8.35
C ALA A 181 17.39 -28.62 -7.76
N ALA A 182 16.67 -29.65 -8.21
CA ALA A 182 16.88 -31.02 -7.79
C ALA A 182 18.26 -31.56 -8.23
N ALA A 183 18.69 -31.26 -9.47
CA ALA A 183 20.00 -31.63 -9.98
C ALA A 183 21.14 -30.95 -9.20
N ALA A 184 20.92 -29.72 -8.75
CA ALA A 184 21.84 -28.99 -7.88
C ALA A 184 21.78 -29.43 -6.40
N GLY A 185 20.86 -30.32 -6.03
CA GLY A 185 20.70 -30.82 -4.65
C GLY A 185 20.02 -29.82 -3.70
N TRP A 186 19.32 -28.82 -4.22
CA TRP A 186 18.65 -27.78 -3.43
C TRP A 186 17.35 -28.31 -2.82
N LYS A 187 17.13 -28.08 -1.52
CA LYS A 187 16.00 -28.62 -0.75
C LYS A 187 14.92 -27.59 -0.39
N GLY A 188 14.82 -26.52 -1.17
CA GLY A 188 13.90 -25.41 -0.95
C GLY A 188 14.62 -24.08 -0.79
N ASN A 189 13.88 -22.98 -0.77
CA ASN A 189 14.45 -21.65 -0.64
C ASN A 189 15.03 -21.47 0.77
N GLU A 190 16.27 -20.98 0.88
CA GLU A 190 17.00 -20.90 2.15
C GLU A 190 17.06 -19.46 2.68
N LEU A 191 16.79 -18.48 1.83
CA LEU A 191 16.80 -17.06 2.19
C LEU A 191 15.38 -16.48 2.20
N ASP A 192 14.87 -16.14 3.37
CA ASP A 192 13.63 -15.40 3.57
C ASP A 192 13.93 -13.92 3.83
N VAL A 193 13.46 -13.07 2.93
CA VAL A 193 13.65 -11.60 2.99
C VAL A 193 12.30 -10.94 3.14
N ASN A 194 12.06 -10.25 4.26
CA ASN A 194 10.83 -9.50 4.43
C ASN A 194 10.72 -8.38 3.37
N ALA A 195 9.60 -8.32 2.65
CA ALA A 195 9.39 -7.33 1.61
C ALA A 195 9.40 -5.88 2.12
N ASP A 196 9.01 -5.65 3.38
CA ASP A 196 8.96 -4.33 4.01
C ASP A 196 10.35 -3.72 4.24
N ILE A 197 11.40 -4.54 4.33
CA ILE A 197 12.77 -4.03 4.56
C ILE A 197 13.52 -3.69 3.28
N ILE A 198 13.06 -4.17 2.11
CA ILE A 198 13.83 -4.08 0.87
C ILE A 198 14.21 -2.63 0.55
N VAL A 199 13.27 -1.68 0.70
CA VAL A 199 13.54 -0.26 0.39
C VAL A 199 14.57 0.34 1.35
N LEU A 200 14.48 0.00 2.63
CA LEU A 200 15.37 0.53 3.67
C LEU A 200 16.76 -0.12 3.62
N ALA A 201 16.83 -1.41 3.29
CA ALA A 201 18.07 -2.15 3.13
C ALA A 201 18.76 -1.87 1.79
N ASN A 202 18.04 -1.46 0.74
CA ASN A 202 18.58 -1.29 -0.61
C ASN A 202 19.86 -0.43 -0.71
N PRO A 203 20.00 0.70 -0.01
CA PRO A 203 21.26 1.45 0.01
C PRO A 203 22.45 0.63 0.53
N GLU A 204 22.22 -0.24 1.53
CA GLU A 204 23.24 -1.15 2.06
C GLU A 204 23.53 -2.31 1.10
N ILE A 205 22.50 -2.87 0.46
CA ILE A 205 22.63 -3.92 -0.57
C ILE A 205 23.45 -3.39 -1.76
N ALA A 206 23.24 -2.12 -2.14
CA ALA A 206 23.98 -1.42 -3.20
C ALA A 206 25.38 -0.92 -2.77
N LEU A 207 25.82 -1.20 -1.54
CA LEU A 207 27.12 -0.77 -0.99
C LEU A 207 27.32 0.76 -1.09
N LEU A 208 26.26 1.53 -0.84
CA LEU A 208 26.36 2.99 -0.82
C LEU A 208 27.04 3.50 0.46
N PRO A 209 27.63 4.72 0.42
CA PRO A 209 28.23 5.33 1.60
C PRO A 209 27.24 5.50 2.77
N ASN A 210 27.78 5.41 4.00
CA ASN A 210 26.99 5.51 5.25
C ASN A 210 26.09 6.74 5.33
N TRP A 211 26.51 7.88 4.79
CA TRP A 211 25.70 9.10 4.79
C TRP A 211 24.46 8.98 3.89
N VAL A 212 24.52 8.22 2.80
CA VAL A 212 23.35 7.94 1.94
C VAL A 212 22.38 7.02 2.66
N ILE A 213 22.89 5.97 3.30
CA ILE A 213 22.09 5.04 4.11
C ILE A 213 21.37 5.83 5.22
N ALA A 214 22.08 6.69 5.95
CA ALA A 214 21.51 7.53 6.99
C ALA A 214 20.43 8.48 6.47
N LEU A 215 20.63 9.08 5.29
CA LEU A 215 19.64 9.97 4.67
C LEU A 215 18.34 9.22 4.32
N VAL A 216 18.44 8.01 3.76
CA VAL A 216 17.28 7.18 3.42
C VAL A 216 16.54 6.74 4.68
N ALA A 217 17.27 6.30 5.72
CA ALA A 217 16.67 5.94 7.00
C ALA A 217 15.97 7.14 7.66
N ALA A 218 16.62 8.30 7.72
CA ALA A 218 16.04 9.53 8.26
C ALA A 218 14.78 9.97 7.49
N GLY A 219 14.83 9.92 6.15
CA GLY A 219 13.68 10.23 5.30
C GLY A 219 12.51 9.26 5.51
N GLY A 220 12.79 7.95 5.63
CA GLY A 220 11.79 6.92 5.92
C GLY A 220 11.12 7.12 7.27
N LEU A 221 11.90 7.41 8.33
CA LEU A 221 11.35 7.74 9.65
C LEU A 221 10.54 9.04 9.61
N ALA A 222 11.03 10.09 8.96
CA ALA A 222 10.33 11.37 8.85
C ALA A 222 8.97 11.21 8.12
N ALA A 223 8.93 10.42 7.05
CA ALA A 223 7.69 10.11 6.33
C ALA A 223 6.69 9.35 7.22
N ALA A 224 7.16 8.30 7.92
CA ALA A 224 6.31 7.51 8.81
C ALA A 224 5.72 8.35 9.97
N LEU A 225 6.56 9.16 10.62
CA LEU A 225 6.15 10.03 11.72
C LEU A 225 5.17 11.13 11.26
N SER A 226 5.40 11.71 10.09
CA SER A 226 4.50 12.73 9.51
C SER A 226 3.10 12.17 9.26
N THR A 227 3.00 10.96 8.68
CA THR A 227 1.71 10.30 8.45
C THR A 227 1.06 9.87 9.76
N ALA A 228 1.82 9.31 10.70
CA ALA A 228 1.31 8.90 12.01
C ALA A 228 0.71 10.09 12.77
N ALA A 229 1.40 11.23 12.82
CA ALA A 229 0.90 12.44 13.47
C ALA A 229 -0.41 12.94 12.81
N GLY A 230 -0.45 12.96 11.48
CA GLY A 230 -1.65 13.39 10.73
C GLY A 230 -2.87 12.50 11.00
N LEU A 231 -2.69 11.17 10.98
CA LEU A 231 -3.77 10.22 11.25
C LEU A 231 -4.21 10.25 12.72
N LEU A 232 -3.28 10.41 13.67
CA LEU A 232 -3.62 10.54 15.09
C LEU A 232 -4.44 11.80 15.37
N MET A 233 -4.12 12.92 14.73
CA MET A 233 -4.95 14.14 14.83
C MET A 233 -6.34 13.93 14.23
N ALA A 234 -6.45 13.22 13.11
CA ALA A 234 -7.75 12.90 12.51
C ALA A 234 -8.59 12.00 13.44
N ILE A 235 -7.99 10.97 14.05
CA ILE A 235 -8.66 10.11 15.04
C ILE A 235 -9.08 10.92 16.27
N SER A 236 -8.18 11.80 16.75
CA SER A 236 -8.47 12.69 17.88
C SER A 236 -9.71 13.52 17.61
N SER A 237 -9.76 14.21 16.47
CA SER A 237 -10.88 15.08 16.08
C SER A 237 -12.16 14.29 15.87
N ALA A 238 -12.09 13.13 15.20
CA ALA A 238 -13.26 12.28 14.98
C ALA A 238 -13.88 11.80 16.30
N VAL A 239 -13.05 11.48 17.30
CA VAL A 239 -13.56 11.05 18.61
C VAL A 239 -14.03 12.23 19.45
N SER A 240 -13.23 13.31 19.57
CA SER A 240 -13.57 14.43 20.44
C SER A 240 -14.70 15.29 19.88
N HIS A 241 -14.62 15.65 18.60
CA HIS A 241 -15.53 16.60 17.96
C HIS A 241 -16.76 15.90 17.37
N ASP A 242 -16.56 14.88 16.52
CA ASP A 242 -17.69 14.29 15.79
C ASP A 242 -18.51 13.38 16.71
N LEU A 243 -17.85 12.54 17.51
CA LEU A 243 -18.53 11.55 18.35
C LEU A 243 -18.91 12.11 19.72
N VAL A 244 -17.94 12.60 20.50
CA VAL A 244 -18.21 13.07 21.87
C VAL A 244 -19.03 14.36 21.84
N LYS A 245 -18.55 15.42 21.20
CA LYS A 245 -19.28 16.70 21.13
C LYS A 245 -20.50 16.60 20.21
N GLY A 246 -20.35 16.05 19.01
CA GLY A 246 -21.44 15.99 18.04
C GLY A 246 -22.63 15.11 18.44
N VAL A 247 -22.38 13.98 19.11
CA VAL A 247 -23.43 12.97 19.38
C VAL A 247 -23.70 12.77 20.87
N PHE A 248 -22.67 12.53 21.69
CA PHE A 248 -22.89 12.07 23.07
C PHE A 248 -23.06 13.18 24.10
N ASN A 249 -22.32 14.28 23.97
CA ASN A 249 -22.34 15.41 24.89
C ASN A 249 -22.10 16.75 24.15
N PRO A 250 -23.15 17.33 23.54
CA PRO A 250 -23.08 18.62 22.82
C PRO A 250 -22.58 19.79 23.64
N ASN A 251 -22.76 19.73 24.96
CA ASN A 251 -22.41 20.79 25.89
C ASN A 251 -21.07 20.54 26.61
N ILE A 252 -20.22 19.65 26.07
CA ILE A 252 -18.89 19.41 26.63
C ILE A 252 -18.05 20.69 26.61
N SER A 253 -17.35 20.97 27.72
CA SER A 253 -16.42 22.09 27.77
C SER A 253 -15.19 21.84 26.88
N GLU A 254 -14.57 22.90 26.36
CA GLU A 254 -13.37 22.80 25.51
C GLU A 254 -12.23 22.03 26.20
N LYS A 255 -12.08 22.21 27.52
CA LYS A 255 -11.09 21.49 28.32
C LYS A 255 -11.35 19.98 28.30
N ASN A 256 -12.61 19.57 28.42
CA ASN A 256 -13.00 18.16 28.43
C ASN A 256 -12.99 17.56 27.02
N GLU A 257 -13.34 18.34 26.00
CA GLU A 257 -13.19 17.95 24.59
C GLU A 257 -11.71 17.69 24.24
N LEU A 258 -10.82 18.60 24.63
CA LEU A 258 -9.38 18.42 24.45
C LEU A 258 -8.84 17.20 25.21
N LEU A 259 -9.33 16.95 26.41
CA LEU A 259 -8.96 15.76 27.18
C LEU A 259 -9.41 14.47 26.49
N ALA A 260 -10.65 14.43 25.98
CA ALA A 260 -11.17 13.31 25.22
C ALA A 260 -10.33 13.03 23.96
N GLY A 261 -9.92 14.09 23.25
CA GLY A 261 -9.02 13.98 22.10
C GLY A 261 -7.66 13.37 22.47
N LYS A 262 -7.00 13.89 23.53
CA LYS A 262 -5.71 13.36 24.02
C LYS A 262 -5.81 11.90 24.48
N MET A 263 -6.89 11.54 25.17
CA MET A 263 -7.13 10.15 25.57
C MET A 263 -7.32 9.24 24.36
N SER A 264 -8.10 9.67 23.37
CA SER A 264 -8.28 8.95 22.10
C SER A 264 -6.94 8.70 21.40
N MET A 265 -6.08 9.72 21.31
CA MET A 265 -4.73 9.57 20.75
C MET A 265 -3.89 8.56 21.53
N ALA A 266 -3.90 8.61 22.87
CA ALA A 266 -3.14 7.67 23.69
C ALA A 266 -3.60 6.22 23.47
N VAL A 267 -4.91 5.98 23.45
CA VAL A 267 -5.48 4.66 23.17
C VAL A 267 -5.11 4.19 21.75
N ALA A 268 -5.24 5.07 20.76
CA ALA A 268 -4.87 4.77 19.38
C ALA A 268 -3.39 4.38 19.24
N ILE A 269 -2.48 5.06 19.95
CA ILE A 269 -1.04 4.73 19.98
C ILE A 269 -0.82 3.33 20.57
N VAL A 270 -1.49 2.99 21.67
CA VAL A 270 -1.36 1.66 22.31
C VAL A 270 -1.85 0.56 21.36
N VAL A 271 -3.02 0.75 20.75
CA VAL A 271 -3.59 -0.23 19.81
C VAL A 271 -2.72 -0.36 18.55
N ALA A 272 -2.28 0.76 17.97
CA ALA A 272 -1.40 0.75 16.80
C ALA A 272 -0.04 0.14 17.12
N GLY A 273 0.52 0.40 18.31
CA GLY A 273 1.76 -0.22 18.78
C GLY A 273 1.64 -1.73 18.93
N TYR A 274 0.53 -2.21 19.52
CA TYR A 274 0.25 -3.64 19.63
C TYR A 274 0.12 -4.32 18.25
N LEU A 275 -0.64 -3.72 17.33
CA LEU A 275 -0.78 -4.23 15.96
C LEU A 275 0.50 -4.11 15.14
N GLY A 276 1.37 -3.15 15.44
CA GLY A 276 2.70 -3.03 14.83
C GLY A 276 3.65 -4.14 15.23
N LEU A 277 3.56 -4.63 16.48
CA LEU A 277 4.33 -5.79 16.96
C LEU A 277 3.78 -7.12 16.40
N ASN A 278 2.47 -7.19 16.16
CA ASN A 278 1.78 -8.35 15.60
C ASN A 278 1.06 -8.00 14.29
N PRO A 279 1.80 -7.73 13.21
CA PRO A 279 1.20 -7.23 11.97
C PRO A 279 0.24 -8.25 11.37
N PRO A 280 -1.00 -7.84 10.99
CA PRO A 280 -2.00 -8.72 10.40
C PRO A 280 -1.62 -9.20 8.98
N GLY A 281 -0.61 -8.58 8.38
CA GLY A 281 -0.04 -8.95 7.10
C GLY A 281 1.05 -7.98 6.69
N PHE A 282 1.51 -8.11 5.45
CA PHE A 282 2.40 -7.13 4.81
C PHE A 282 1.79 -5.72 4.88
N ALA A 283 2.62 -4.71 5.15
CA ALA A 283 2.13 -3.36 5.44
C ALA A 283 1.28 -2.80 4.29
N ALA A 284 1.73 -2.93 3.04
CA ALA A 284 1.00 -2.44 1.88
C ALA A 284 -0.36 -3.13 1.69
N GLY A 285 -0.45 -4.44 2.00
CA GLY A 285 -1.70 -5.18 1.93
C GLY A 285 -2.71 -4.70 2.99
N THR A 286 -2.24 -4.44 4.20
CA THR A 286 -3.08 -3.90 5.29
C THR A 286 -3.63 -2.52 4.94
N VAL A 287 -2.80 -1.66 4.33
CA VAL A 287 -3.21 -0.36 3.83
C VAL A 287 -4.25 -0.49 2.70
N ALA A 288 -4.07 -1.44 1.77
CA ALA A 288 -5.03 -1.68 0.71
C ALA A 288 -6.42 -2.08 1.25
N LEU A 289 -6.47 -2.88 2.32
CA LEU A 289 -7.72 -3.22 3.01
C LEU A 289 -8.39 -1.97 3.61
N ALA A 290 -7.63 -1.10 4.27
CA ALA A 290 -8.16 0.14 4.84
C ALA A 290 -8.73 1.07 3.75
N PHE A 291 -8.05 1.20 2.62
CA PHE A 291 -8.58 1.91 1.45
C PHE A 291 -9.80 1.24 0.86
N GLY A 292 -9.86 -0.09 0.82
CA GLY A 292 -11.05 -0.82 0.36
C GLY A 292 -12.28 -0.59 1.22
N ILE A 293 -12.11 -0.46 2.53
CA ILE A 293 -13.18 -0.08 3.46
C ILE A 293 -13.66 1.36 3.19
N ALA A 294 -12.74 2.31 3.00
CA ALA A 294 -13.08 3.69 2.65
C ALA A 294 -13.76 3.79 1.27
N ALA A 295 -13.27 3.02 0.30
CA ALA A 295 -13.79 2.93 -1.07
C ALA A 295 -15.24 2.44 -1.11
N SER A 296 -15.56 1.45 -0.27
CA SER A 296 -16.90 0.84 -0.25
C SER A 296 -17.93 1.61 0.55
N SER A 297 -17.51 2.46 1.49
CA SER A 297 -18.42 3.19 2.39
C SER A 297 -18.45 4.70 2.12
N LEU A 298 -17.34 5.39 2.37
CA LEU A 298 -17.25 6.85 2.38
C LEU A 298 -17.31 7.46 0.98
N PHE A 299 -16.56 6.90 0.02
CA PHE A 299 -16.44 7.48 -1.31
C PHE A 299 -17.79 7.61 -2.04
N PRO A 300 -18.63 6.55 -2.14
CA PRO A 300 -19.93 6.66 -2.79
C PRO A 300 -20.83 7.69 -2.11
N ALA A 301 -20.84 7.73 -0.77
CA ALA A 301 -21.65 8.68 -0.01
C ALA A 301 -21.23 10.13 -0.30
N ILE A 302 -19.92 10.42 -0.32
CA ILE A 302 -19.38 11.75 -0.66
C ILE A 302 -19.74 12.11 -2.11
N MET A 303 -19.52 11.19 -3.06
CA MET A 303 -19.84 11.40 -4.47
C MET A 303 -21.32 11.70 -4.68
N MET A 304 -22.21 10.90 -4.09
CA MET A 304 -23.65 11.11 -4.20
C MET A 304 -24.09 12.40 -3.49
N GLY A 305 -23.51 12.74 -2.33
CA GLY A 305 -23.81 13.98 -1.63
C GLY A 305 -23.42 15.25 -2.41
N ILE A 306 -22.30 15.21 -3.16
CA ILE A 306 -21.86 16.34 -3.98
C ILE A 306 -22.62 16.38 -5.32
N PHE A 307 -22.80 15.24 -5.99
CA PHE A 307 -23.25 15.16 -7.39
C PHE A 307 -24.72 14.74 -7.58
N SER A 308 -25.44 14.30 -6.55
CA SER A 308 -26.90 14.08 -6.60
C SER A 308 -27.66 15.14 -5.79
N LYS A 309 -28.68 15.75 -6.40
CA LYS A 309 -29.65 16.60 -5.67
C LYS A 309 -30.74 15.78 -4.98
N LYS A 310 -30.87 14.50 -5.35
CA LYS A 310 -31.97 13.63 -4.93
C LYS A 310 -31.61 12.71 -3.76
N MET A 311 -30.32 12.46 -3.54
CA MET A 311 -29.87 11.52 -2.51
C MET A 311 -30.27 12.00 -1.11
N ASN A 312 -31.04 11.19 -0.39
CA ASN A 312 -31.40 11.40 1.01
C ASN A 312 -30.51 10.66 2.01
N LYS A 313 -30.69 10.96 3.30
CA LYS A 313 -29.87 10.40 4.40
C LYS A 313 -30.08 8.88 4.54
N GLU A 314 -31.29 8.40 4.32
CA GLU A 314 -31.65 6.98 4.43
C GLU A 314 -30.94 6.15 3.34
N GLY A 315 -30.97 6.64 2.10
CA GLY A 315 -30.25 6.03 0.98
C GLY A 315 -28.74 6.02 1.21
N ALA A 316 -28.17 7.15 1.63
CA ALA A 316 -26.75 7.25 1.93
C ALA A 316 -26.32 6.28 3.06
N MET A 317 -27.05 6.24 4.19
CA MET A 317 -26.74 5.33 5.30
C MET A 317 -26.88 3.86 4.90
N ALA A 318 -27.94 3.49 4.18
CA ALA A 318 -28.14 2.12 3.74
C ALA A 318 -27.04 1.66 2.77
N GLY A 319 -26.65 2.53 1.82
CA GLY A 319 -25.52 2.28 0.93
C GLY A 319 -24.21 2.10 1.67
N MET A 320 -23.89 3.00 2.61
CA MET A 320 -22.68 2.93 3.44
C MET A 320 -22.61 1.61 4.22
N LEU A 321 -23.70 1.23 4.89
CA LEU A 321 -23.77 0.00 5.68
C LEU A 321 -23.65 -1.23 4.79
N ALA A 322 -24.33 -1.26 3.64
CA ALA A 322 -24.28 -2.40 2.72
C ALA A 322 -22.89 -2.59 2.10
N GLY A 323 -22.26 -1.51 1.62
CA GLY A 323 -20.91 -1.57 1.05
C GLY A 323 -19.86 -1.98 2.08
N LEU A 324 -19.96 -1.42 3.31
CA LEU A 324 -19.10 -1.77 4.43
C LEU A 324 -19.27 -3.24 4.82
N PHE A 325 -20.52 -3.69 5.00
CA PHE A 325 -20.84 -5.06 5.38
C PHE A 325 -20.32 -6.05 4.34
N PHE A 326 -20.59 -5.82 3.05
CA PHE A 326 -20.10 -6.67 1.97
C PHE A 326 -18.57 -6.79 1.97
N THR A 327 -17.89 -5.64 2.07
CA THR A 327 -16.41 -5.59 2.05
C THR A 327 -15.82 -6.30 3.26
N LEU A 328 -16.30 -6.00 4.48
CA LEU A 328 -15.81 -6.63 5.70
C LEU A 328 -16.14 -8.13 5.72
N PHE A 329 -17.32 -8.53 5.28
CA PHE A 329 -17.70 -9.94 5.19
C PHE A 329 -16.71 -10.73 4.30
N TYR A 330 -16.32 -10.16 3.16
CA TYR A 330 -15.34 -10.79 2.28
C TYR A 330 -13.92 -10.78 2.84
N VAL A 331 -13.50 -9.67 3.46
CA VAL A 331 -12.16 -9.55 4.08
C VAL A 331 -12.01 -10.52 5.24
N PHE A 332 -12.98 -10.58 6.16
CA PHE A 332 -12.94 -11.48 7.32
C PHE A 332 -13.06 -12.94 6.93
N ALA A 333 -13.74 -13.27 5.82
CA ALA A 333 -13.71 -14.62 5.27
C ALA A 333 -12.27 -15.09 4.99
N HIS A 334 -11.40 -14.20 4.52
CA HIS A 334 -10.00 -14.50 4.17
C HIS A 334 -8.98 -14.29 5.30
N LYS A 335 -9.21 -13.30 6.16
CA LYS A 335 -8.24 -12.84 7.18
C LYS A 335 -8.64 -13.20 8.61
N GLY A 336 -9.83 -13.77 8.82
CA GLY A 336 -10.42 -13.97 10.13
C GLY A 336 -11.18 -12.74 10.63
N LEU A 337 -12.15 -12.98 11.52
CA LEU A 337 -12.89 -11.94 12.24
C LEU A 337 -11.92 -11.09 13.06
N PHE A 338 -11.93 -9.77 12.84
CA PHE A 338 -11.01 -8.83 13.49
C PHE A 338 -9.52 -9.22 13.36
N PHE A 339 -9.14 -9.92 12.28
CA PHE A 339 -7.78 -10.39 12.03
C PHE A 339 -7.26 -11.42 13.05
N ILE A 340 -8.16 -12.09 13.78
CA ILE A 340 -7.83 -13.17 14.70
C ILE A 340 -7.67 -14.47 13.91
N LYS A 341 -6.45 -15.05 13.94
CA LYS A 341 -6.15 -16.32 13.27
C LYS A 341 -7.05 -17.46 13.77
N GLY A 342 -7.56 -18.28 12.86
CA GLY A 342 -8.44 -19.42 13.15
C GLY A 342 -9.93 -19.10 13.14
N THR A 343 -10.30 -17.83 12.90
CA THR A 343 -11.71 -17.40 12.76
C THR A 343 -12.11 -17.13 11.31
N GLU A 344 -11.24 -17.46 10.35
CA GLU A 344 -11.54 -17.40 8.92
C GLU A 344 -12.64 -18.40 8.54
N TYR A 345 -13.47 -18.00 7.58
CA TYR A 345 -14.63 -18.78 7.14
C TYR A 345 -14.69 -18.91 5.63
N LEU A 346 -13.53 -19.13 4.99
CA LEU A 346 -13.40 -19.36 3.54
C LEU A 346 -14.38 -20.41 3.00
N GLY A 347 -14.69 -21.44 3.79
CA GLY A 347 -15.66 -22.48 3.41
C GLY A 347 -17.07 -21.95 3.13
N LEU A 348 -17.51 -20.90 3.83
CA LEU A 348 -18.83 -20.29 3.62
C LEU A 348 -18.94 -19.54 2.29
N ILE A 349 -17.82 -19.02 1.78
CA ILE A 349 -17.80 -18.26 0.53
C ILE A 349 -17.38 -19.09 -0.68
N GLY A 350 -17.19 -20.42 -0.53
CA GLY A 350 -16.80 -21.31 -1.62
C GLY A 350 -15.30 -21.35 -1.91
N GLY A 351 -14.45 -20.90 -0.98
CA GLY A 351 -12.99 -20.96 -1.08
C GLY A 351 -12.31 -19.59 -1.26
N ALA A 352 -10.98 -19.63 -1.38
CA ALA A 352 -10.17 -18.43 -1.52
C ALA A 352 -10.44 -17.72 -2.86
N ASN A 353 -10.60 -16.40 -2.81
CA ASN A 353 -10.87 -15.54 -3.95
C ASN A 353 -12.08 -15.98 -4.80
N SER A 354 -13.11 -16.55 -4.16
CA SER A 354 -14.28 -17.11 -4.84
C SER A 354 -15.08 -16.08 -5.64
N PHE A 355 -14.99 -14.80 -5.29
CA PHE A 355 -15.64 -13.72 -6.01
C PHE A 355 -14.81 -13.28 -7.23
N PHE A 356 -14.95 -14.01 -8.34
CA PHE A 356 -14.28 -13.74 -9.63
C PHE A 356 -12.74 -13.65 -9.55
N GLY A 357 -12.11 -14.31 -8.58
CA GLY A 357 -10.67 -14.24 -8.38
C GLY A 357 -10.17 -12.91 -7.79
N ILE A 358 -11.08 -12.07 -7.26
CA ILE A 358 -10.75 -10.79 -6.65
C ILE A 358 -10.23 -11.04 -5.23
N THR A 359 -9.04 -10.51 -4.96
CA THR A 359 -8.41 -10.58 -3.64
C THR A 359 -9.13 -9.70 -2.62
N PRO A 360 -9.05 -10.01 -1.31
CA PRO A 360 -9.69 -9.19 -0.27
C PRO A 360 -9.16 -7.74 -0.27
N GLU A 361 -7.92 -7.52 -0.67
CA GLU A 361 -7.33 -6.19 -0.82
C GLU A 361 -7.95 -5.37 -1.98
N ALA A 362 -8.53 -6.04 -2.97
CA ALA A 362 -9.12 -5.42 -4.16
C ALA A 362 -10.66 -5.29 -4.10
N ILE A 363 -11.33 -5.93 -3.14
CA ILE A 363 -12.80 -6.06 -3.13
C ILE A 363 -13.54 -4.73 -2.88
N GLY A 364 -12.85 -3.72 -2.35
CA GLY A 364 -13.46 -2.42 -2.00
C GLY A 364 -14.15 -1.72 -3.17
N ALA A 365 -13.66 -1.89 -4.40
CA ALA A 365 -14.32 -1.36 -5.60
C ALA A 365 -15.69 -2.01 -5.85
N VAL A 366 -15.82 -3.31 -5.60
CA VAL A 366 -17.10 -4.03 -5.68
C VAL A 366 -18.02 -3.56 -4.55
N GLY A 367 -17.48 -3.39 -3.34
CA GLY A 367 -18.23 -2.82 -2.22
C GLY A 367 -18.78 -1.42 -2.53
N ALA A 368 -18.03 -0.61 -3.29
CA ALA A 368 -18.49 0.71 -3.74
C ALA A 368 -19.69 0.60 -4.70
N LEU A 369 -19.67 -0.37 -5.62
CA LEU A 369 -20.80 -0.65 -6.51
C LEU A 369 -22.04 -1.11 -5.73
N VAL A 370 -21.86 -1.97 -4.72
CA VAL A 370 -22.94 -2.41 -3.81
C VAL A 370 -23.54 -1.20 -3.08
N ASN A 371 -22.69 -0.30 -2.59
CA ASN A 371 -23.12 0.93 -1.94
C ASN A 371 -23.96 1.81 -2.88
N PHE A 372 -23.45 2.13 -4.09
CA PHE A 372 -24.23 2.90 -5.07
C PHE A 372 -25.57 2.23 -5.38
N ALA A 373 -25.57 0.92 -5.62
CA ALA A 373 -26.78 0.18 -5.95
C ALA A 373 -27.82 0.26 -4.82
N VAL A 374 -27.42 -0.05 -3.59
CA VAL A 374 -28.32 -0.02 -2.43
C VAL A 374 -28.77 1.41 -2.14
N ALA A 375 -27.88 2.39 -2.21
CA ALA A 375 -28.23 3.79 -1.99
C ALA A 375 -29.29 4.27 -2.99
N PHE A 376 -29.12 4.00 -4.29
CA PHE A 376 -30.11 4.39 -5.30
C PHE A 376 -31.44 3.63 -5.19
N LEU A 377 -31.42 2.37 -4.73
CA LEU A 377 -32.64 1.61 -4.51
C LEU A 377 -33.43 2.15 -3.32
N VAL A 378 -32.74 2.43 -2.21
CA VAL A 378 -33.37 2.96 -1.00
C VAL A 378 -33.84 4.40 -1.23
N ASP A 379 -33.06 5.25 -1.88
CA ASP A 379 -33.41 6.63 -2.23
C ASP A 379 -34.73 6.74 -3.00
N LYS A 380 -35.04 5.77 -3.87
CA LYS A 380 -36.30 5.72 -4.64
C LYS A 380 -37.53 5.41 -3.80
N VAL A 381 -37.37 4.79 -2.64
CA VAL A 381 -38.47 4.35 -1.77
C VAL A 381 -38.54 5.14 -0.46
N THR A 382 -37.68 6.15 -0.28
CA THR A 382 -37.62 7.04 0.88
C THR A 382 -37.95 8.48 0.51
N ALA A 383 -38.15 9.33 1.53
CA ALA A 383 -38.58 10.71 1.34
C ALA A 383 -37.51 11.55 0.61
N PRO A 384 -37.90 12.46 -0.30
CA PRO A 384 -36.94 13.32 -0.97
C PRO A 384 -36.23 14.25 0.02
N PRO A 385 -34.97 14.67 -0.27
CA PRO A 385 -34.22 15.57 0.59
C PRO A 385 -34.91 16.94 0.68
N PRO A 386 -34.87 17.62 1.83
CA PRO A 386 -35.45 18.95 2.00
C PRO A 386 -34.92 19.97 0.98
N ALA A 387 -35.76 20.93 0.58
CA ALA A 387 -35.41 21.92 -0.45
C ALA A 387 -34.14 22.72 -0.12
N HIS A 388 -33.90 23.06 1.16
CA HIS A 388 -32.69 23.77 1.58
C HIS A 388 -31.40 22.96 1.36
N ILE A 389 -31.45 21.63 1.47
CA ILE A 389 -30.32 20.75 1.17
C ILE A 389 -30.07 20.70 -0.34
N GLN A 390 -31.13 20.60 -1.14
CA GLN A 390 -31.00 20.62 -2.59
C GLN A 390 -30.39 21.94 -3.09
N ALA A 391 -30.79 23.06 -2.50
CA ALA A 391 -30.24 24.38 -2.77
C ALA A 391 -28.77 24.49 -2.35
N MET A 392 -28.39 23.93 -1.19
CA MET A 392 -27.00 23.88 -0.74
C MET A 392 -26.12 23.11 -1.73
N VAL A 393 -26.56 21.94 -2.18
CA VAL A 393 -25.84 21.11 -3.16
C VAL A 393 -25.67 21.87 -4.49
N GLU A 394 -26.68 22.63 -4.91
CA GLU A 394 -26.60 23.45 -6.12
C GLU A 394 -25.63 24.64 -5.97
N ALA A 395 -25.63 25.29 -4.80
CA ALA A 395 -24.70 26.38 -4.49
C ALA A 395 -23.24 25.91 -4.49
N VAL A 396 -22.96 24.72 -3.95
CA VAL A 396 -21.61 24.12 -3.95
C VAL A 396 -21.10 23.84 -5.39
N ARG A 397 -22.00 23.54 -6.34
CA ARG A 397 -21.63 23.25 -7.74
C ARG A 397 -21.41 24.47 -8.61
N ILE A 398 -22.01 25.60 -8.26
CA ILE A 398 -21.93 26.84 -9.04
C ILE A 398 -21.13 27.85 -8.21
N PRO A 399 -19.79 27.92 -8.37
CA PRO A 399 -18.97 28.92 -7.69
C PRO A 399 -19.17 30.28 -8.37
N ARG A 400 -20.36 30.88 -8.26
CA ARG A 400 -20.59 32.26 -8.67
C ARG A 400 -20.05 33.19 -7.57
N GLY A 401 -18.83 33.69 -7.79
CA GLY A 401 -18.30 34.88 -7.12
C GLY A 401 -17.74 34.67 -5.71
N SER A 402 -16.75 33.79 -5.53
CA SER A 402 -15.99 33.73 -4.28
C SER A 402 -15.24 35.05 -4.06
N LYS A 403 -15.80 35.94 -3.24
CA LYS A 403 -15.01 36.97 -2.57
C LYS A 403 -14.11 36.30 -1.52
N LEU A 404 -13.00 36.97 -1.18
CA LEU A 404 -12.09 36.58 -0.11
C LEU A 404 -12.91 36.28 1.16
N VAL A 405 -12.63 35.12 1.78
CA VAL A 405 -13.14 34.80 3.10
C VAL A 405 -12.44 35.78 4.07
N ASP A 406 -13.18 36.74 4.61
CA ASP A 406 -12.73 37.45 5.81
C ASP A 406 -12.98 36.55 7.03
N GLY A 407 -12.07 36.60 8.00
CA GLY A 407 -12.00 35.64 9.11
C GLY A 407 -13.08 35.82 10.17
N ALA A 408 -14.35 35.92 9.77
CA ALA A 408 -15.47 36.07 10.69
C ALA A 408 -16.64 35.14 10.28
N HIS A 409 -16.52 33.85 10.60
CA HIS A 409 -17.67 32.96 10.85
C HIS A 409 -17.30 31.85 11.82
#